data_AF-A0A515KSX9-F1
#
_entry.id   AF-A0A515KSX9-F1
#
_cell.length_a   1.000
_cell.length_b   1.000
_cell.length_c   1.000
_cell.angle_alpha   90.00
_cell.angle_beta   90.00
_cell.angle_gamma   90.00
#
_symmetry.space_group_name_H-M   'P 1'
#
loop_
_entity.id
_entity.type
_entity.pdbx_description
1 polymer ?
#
loop_
_entity_poly.entity_id
_entity_poly.type
_entity_poly.pdbx_seq_one_letter_code
_entity_poly.pdbx_strand_id
1 'polypeptide(L)'
;MSFLLRKRVRALLLLPPLAAGMLLTPAVVAAPVDDLIAVNVDQATLVKFPGQIATIVVGNPLIADVTLQPGGLVVVTGKGYGATNVIAIDRRGQVLMDRIIQVQGPSDKVVTVFRGVERESYSCTPVCQRRATLGDSDGFFNTTMGQAGSLSTSAGAAAAPKTN
;
A
#
# COMPACT_ATOMS: atom_id res chain seq x y z
N MET A 1 52.19 -65.18 -12.74
CA MET A 1 50.72 -65.37 -12.63
C MET A 1 50.24 -64.62 -11.42
N SER A 2 49.25 -63.75 -11.64
CA SER A 2 48.60 -62.83 -10.71
C SER A 2 48.15 -63.51 -9.41
N PHE A 3 48.17 -62.78 -8.27
CA PHE A 3 47.02 -62.64 -7.37
C PHE A 3 47.30 -61.61 -6.25
N LEU A 4 46.45 -60.59 -6.30
CA LEU A 4 45.99 -59.59 -5.33
C LEU A 4 46.24 -59.81 -3.81
N LEU A 5 46.36 -58.65 -3.13
CA LEU A 5 45.54 -58.17 -2.00
C LEU A 5 46.17 -58.04 -0.58
N ARG A 6 46.16 -56.76 -0.12
CA ARG A 6 45.65 -56.23 1.18
C ARG A 6 46.54 -56.15 2.45
N LYS A 7 46.71 -54.88 2.86
CA LYS A 7 46.66 -54.27 4.23
C LYS A 7 47.80 -54.66 5.20
N ARG A 8 48.42 -53.75 5.98
CA ARG A 8 47.81 -52.81 6.95
C ARG A 8 48.72 -51.61 7.27
N VAL A 9 48.10 -50.42 7.22
CA VAL A 9 48.15 -49.25 8.13
C VAL A 9 49.34 -49.17 9.10
N ARG A 10 50.20 -48.16 8.90
CA ARG A 10 51.01 -47.55 9.97
C ARG A 10 50.49 -46.15 10.24
N ALA A 11 50.03 -45.94 11.47
CA ALA A 11 49.69 -44.65 12.02
C ALA A 11 50.97 -43.82 12.21
N LEU A 12 50.96 -42.59 11.71
CA LEU A 12 51.83 -41.53 12.21
C LEU A 12 50.98 -40.28 12.33
N LEU A 13 50.77 -39.86 13.59
CA LEU A 13 50.08 -38.64 13.98
C LEU A 13 50.87 -37.42 13.48
N LEU A 14 50.28 -36.66 12.56
CA LEU A 14 50.71 -35.30 12.21
C LEU A 14 49.45 -34.42 12.18
N LEU A 15 49.42 -33.44 13.10
CA LEU A 15 48.39 -32.41 13.21
C LEU A 15 48.33 -31.53 11.95
N PRO A 16 47.14 -31.23 11.40
CA PRO A 16 46.95 -30.11 10.49
C PRO A 16 46.33 -28.89 11.21
N PRO A 17 46.59 -27.66 10.73
CA PRO A 17 46.19 -26.43 11.41
C PRO A 17 44.71 -26.11 11.20
N LEU A 18 44.08 -25.51 12.21
CA LEU A 18 42.76 -24.89 12.09
C LEU A 18 42.84 -23.71 11.11
N ALA A 19 42.41 -23.92 9.86
CA ALA A 19 42.09 -22.84 8.95
C ALA A 19 40.67 -22.33 9.27
N ALA A 20 40.60 -21.20 9.99
CA ALA A 20 39.37 -20.47 10.21
C ALA A 20 38.91 -19.82 8.90
N GLY A 21 38.03 -20.50 8.16
CA GLY A 21 37.32 -19.94 7.01
C GLY A 21 36.25 -18.95 7.48
N MET A 22 36.60 -17.66 7.49
CA MET A 22 35.67 -16.56 7.72
C MET A 22 34.77 -16.43 6.49
N LEU A 23 33.56 -17.00 6.55
CA LEU A 23 32.52 -16.87 5.54
C LEU A 23 32.05 -15.40 5.50
N LEU A 24 32.52 -14.65 4.52
CA LEU A 24 32.00 -13.34 4.14
C LEU A 24 30.62 -13.52 3.52
N THR A 25 29.56 -13.41 4.33
CA THR A 25 28.19 -13.29 3.82
C THR A 25 28.00 -11.87 3.27
N PRO A 26 27.60 -11.69 2.00
CA PRO A 26 27.32 -10.35 1.48
C PRO A 26 26.06 -9.82 2.17
N ALA A 27 26.22 -8.73 2.93
CA ALA A 27 25.10 -7.97 3.45
C ALA A 27 24.43 -7.24 2.28
N VAL A 28 23.25 -7.70 1.87
CA VAL A 28 22.41 -6.96 0.92
C VAL A 28 21.83 -5.76 1.68
N VAL A 29 22.37 -4.58 1.40
CA VAL A 29 21.81 -3.32 1.88
C VAL A 29 20.64 -2.97 0.96
N ALA A 30 19.42 -3.22 1.41
CA ALA A 30 18.22 -2.73 0.72
C ALA A 30 18.17 -1.20 0.88
N ALA A 31 18.24 -0.46 -0.23
CA ALA A 31 18.00 0.97 -0.22
C ALA A 31 16.52 1.24 0.09
N PRO A 32 16.18 2.24 0.93
CA PRO A 32 14.78 2.59 1.17
C PRO A 32 14.18 3.19 -0.10
N VAL A 33 13.09 2.57 -0.58
CA VAL A 33 12.27 3.06 -1.69
C VAL A 33 11.38 4.19 -1.16
N ASP A 34 11.97 5.34 -0.86
CA ASP A 34 11.28 6.47 -0.19
C ASP A 34 10.58 7.43 -1.17
N ASP A 35 10.50 7.04 -2.46
CA ASP A 35 9.96 7.84 -3.56
C ASP A 35 8.50 7.51 -3.91
N LEU A 36 7.94 6.46 -3.30
CA LEU A 36 6.60 5.96 -3.60
C LEU A 36 5.69 6.00 -2.37
N ILE A 37 4.55 6.68 -2.51
CA ILE A 37 3.47 6.66 -1.54
C ILE A 37 2.43 5.65 -2.03
N ALA A 38 2.40 4.45 -1.42
CA ALA A 38 1.38 3.45 -1.72
C ALA A 38 0.13 3.68 -0.88
N VAL A 39 -1.02 3.80 -1.53
CA VAL A 39 -2.33 3.97 -0.87
C VAL A 39 -3.34 3.04 -1.53
N ASN A 40 -4.30 2.51 -0.77
CA ASN A 40 -5.39 1.73 -1.34
C ASN A 40 -6.58 2.64 -1.66
N VAL A 41 -7.36 2.29 -2.68
CA VAL A 41 -8.64 2.96 -2.97
C VAL A 41 -9.54 2.90 -1.73
N ASP A 42 -10.22 4.01 -1.46
CA ASP A 42 -11.08 4.24 -0.29
C ASP A 42 -10.34 4.26 1.06
N GLN A 43 -9.01 4.39 1.05
CA GLN A 43 -8.20 4.47 2.27
C GLN A 43 -7.36 5.75 2.29
N ALA A 44 -7.01 6.16 3.50
CA ALA A 44 -6.09 7.26 3.75
C ALA A 44 -4.82 6.76 4.44
N THR A 45 -3.69 7.34 4.09
CA THR A 45 -2.39 7.07 4.70
C THR A 45 -1.75 8.37 5.16
N LEU A 46 -1.15 8.33 6.34
CA LEU A 46 -0.40 9.44 6.89
C LEU A 46 1.04 9.39 6.38
N VAL A 47 1.48 10.49 5.79
CA VAL A 47 2.86 10.68 5.34
C VAL A 47 3.41 11.93 6.00
N LYS A 48 4.64 11.85 6.50
CA LYS A 48 5.33 12.99 7.09
C LYS A 48 6.19 13.63 6.02
N PHE A 49 5.91 14.89 5.71
CA PHE A 49 6.65 15.62 4.71
C PHE A 49 7.72 16.50 5.38
N PRO A 50 8.94 16.62 4.82
CA PRO A 50 9.98 17.50 5.36
C PRO A 50 9.62 19.00 5.22
N GLY A 51 10.10 19.79 6.19
CA GLY A 51 10.05 21.25 6.14
C GLY A 51 8.68 21.86 6.44
N GLN A 52 8.57 23.18 6.24
CA GLN A 52 7.31 23.91 6.35
C GLN A 52 6.68 24.08 4.97
N ILE A 53 5.64 23.29 4.70
CA ILE A 53 4.90 23.35 3.46
C ILE A 53 3.92 24.52 3.49
N ALA A 54 3.89 25.27 2.40
CA ALA A 54 2.91 26.33 2.17
C ALA A 54 1.83 25.89 1.18
N THR A 55 2.21 25.09 0.19
CA THR A 55 1.31 24.70 -0.90
C THR A 55 1.56 23.25 -1.30
N ILE A 56 0.48 22.52 -1.55
CA ILE A 56 0.51 21.16 -2.08
C ILE A 56 -0.17 21.20 -3.45
N VAL A 57 0.46 20.58 -4.44
CA VAL A 57 -0.08 20.40 -5.78
C VAL A 57 -0.20 18.90 -6.04
N VAL A 58 -1.38 18.47 -6.47
CA VAL A 58 -1.64 17.07 -6.85
C VAL A 58 -1.85 17.02 -8.35
N GLY A 59 -1.16 16.10 -9.03
CA GLY A 59 -1.25 15.95 -10.48
C GLY A 59 -2.67 15.63 -10.95
N ASN A 60 -3.28 14.58 -10.38
CA ASN A 60 -4.66 14.18 -10.65
C ASN A 60 -5.47 13.94 -9.35
N PRO A 61 -6.36 14.88 -8.98
CA PRO A 61 -7.18 14.77 -7.76
C PRO A 61 -8.28 13.69 -7.83
N LEU A 62 -8.53 13.10 -9.01
CA LEU A 62 -9.44 11.96 -9.17
C LEU A 62 -8.79 10.63 -8.77
N ILE A 63 -7.45 10.55 -8.81
CA ILE A 63 -6.70 9.35 -8.41
C ILE A 63 -6.39 9.40 -6.91
N ALA A 64 -5.82 10.51 -6.43
CA ALA A 64 -5.51 10.70 -5.03
C ALA A 64 -5.78 12.14 -4.60
N ASP A 65 -6.06 12.34 -3.33
CA ASP A 65 -6.24 13.66 -2.73
C ASP A 65 -5.30 13.82 -1.54
N VAL A 66 -4.87 15.04 -1.27
CA VAL A 66 -3.84 15.30 -0.28
C VAL A 66 -4.24 16.50 0.56
N THR A 67 -4.31 16.30 1.87
CA THR A 67 -4.64 17.36 2.83
C THR A 67 -3.50 17.55 3.82
N LEU A 68 -3.14 18.81 4.04
CA LEU A 68 -2.11 19.18 5.01
C LEU A 68 -2.75 19.38 6.37
N GLN A 69 -2.26 18.65 7.37
CA GLN A 69 -2.63 18.81 8.77
C GLN A 69 -1.59 19.65 9.52
N PRO A 70 -1.98 20.29 10.64
CA PRO A 70 -1.04 21.00 11.50
C PRO A 70 0.16 20.13 11.90
N GLY A 71 1.36 20.71 11.93
CA GLY A 71 2.59 20.00 12.32
C GLY A 71 3.30 19.24 11.19
N GLY A 72 2.95 19.49 9.92
CA GLY A 72 3.64 18.90 8.75
C GLY A 72 3.23 17.45 8.45
N LEU A 73 2.10 17.01 9.02
CA LEU A 73 1.47 15.74 8.69
C LEU A 73 0.63 15.90 7.44
N VAL A 74 0.75 14.97 6.51
CA VAL A 74 0.01 14.98 5.27
C VAL A 74 -0.85 13.72 5.21
N VAL A 75 -2.15 13.91 5.00
CA VAL A 75 -3.09 12.81 4.79
C VAL A 75 -3.27 12.64 3.29
N VAL A 76 -2.86 11.49 2.77
CA VAL A 76 -3.05 11.12 1.36
C VAL A 76 -4.20 10.12 1.29
N THR A 77 -5.22 10.41 0.49
CA THR A 77 -6.42 9.57 0.32
C THR A 77 -6.47 9.02 -1.09
N GLY A 78 -6.53 7.70 -1.24
CA GLY A 78 -6.72 7.04 -2.52
C GLY A 78 -8.18 7.13 -2.96
N LYS A 79 -8.46 7.79 -4.09
CA LYS A 79 -9.80 7.95 -4.66
C LYS A 79 -10.05 7.02 -5.84
N GLY A 80 -9.04 6.78 -6.67
CA GLY A 80 -9.16 5.98 -7.88
C GLY A 80 -7.88 5.24 -8.22
N TYR A 81 -8.01 4.15 -8.95
CA TYR A 81 -6.87 3.34 -9.38
C TYR A 81 -5.92 4.14 -10.29
N GLY A 82 -4.62 3.96 -10.08
CA GLY A 82 -3.60 4.52 -10.96
C GLY A 82 -2.42 5.11 -10.20
N ALA A 83 -1.58 5.82 -10.94
CA ALA A 83 -0.47 6.58 -10.38
C ALA A 83 -0.66 8.07 -10.68
N THR A 84 -0.42 8.90 -9.67
CA THR A 84 -0.30 10.36 -9.79
C THR A 84 0.92 10.81 -9.00
N ASN A 85 1.26 12.09 -9.03
CA ASN A 85 2.26 12.65 -8.15
C ASN A 85 1.67 13.72 -7.22
N VAL A 86 2.45 14.04 -6.18
CA VAL A 86 2.24 15.16 -5.27
C VAL A 86 3.53 15.96 -5.16
N ILE A 87 3.39 17.27 -5.26
CA ILE A 87 4.48 18.24 -5.15
C ILE A 87 4.18 19.14 -3.96
N ALA A 88 5.17 19.29 -3.07
CA ALA A 88 5.07 20.19 -1.93
C ALA A 88 6.02 21.37 -2.08
N ILE A 89 5.51 22.57 -1.85
CA ILE A 89 6.22 23.84 -2.08
C ILE A 89 6.22 24.66 -0.79
N ASP A 90 7.34 25.32 -0.49
CA ASP A 90 7.49 26.22 0.64
C ASP A 90 6.97 27.65 0.35
N ARG A 91 7.05 28.54 1.36
CA ARG A 91 6.61 29.94 1.20
C ARG A 91 7.50 30.77 0.26
N ARG A 92 8.70 30.28 -0.07
CA ARG A 92 9.65 30.92 -1.00
C ARG A 92 9.47 30.43 -2.43
N GLY A 93 8.54 29.52 -2.68
CA GLY A 93 8.30 28.91 -3.99
C GLY A 93 9.28 27.77 -4.32
N GLN A 94 10.07 27.29 -3.36
CA GLN A 94 10.98 26.18 -3.55
C GLN A 94 10.23 24.85 -3.41
N VAL A 95 10.48 23.94 -4.35
CA VAL A 95 9.95 22.58 -4.30
C VAL A 95 10.71 21.82 -3.20
N LEU A 96 9.98 21.42 -2.16
CA LEU A 96 10.52 20.64 -1.05
C LEU A 96 10.54 19.15 -1.38
N MET A 97 9.55 18.67 -2.14
CA MET A 97 9.52 17.29 -2.65
C MET A 97 8.61 17.14 -3.87
N ASP A 98 8.87 16.07 -4.62
CA ASP A 98 8.00 15.50 -5.63
C ASP A 98 8.00 13.98 -5.44
N ARG A 99 6.82 13.39 -5.28
CA ARG A 99 6.63 11.97 -4.95
C ARG A 99 5.51 11.37 -5.77
N ILE A 100 5.68 10.11 -6.17
CA ILE A 100 4.63 9.36 -6.86
C ILE A 100 3.69 8.76 -5.82
N ILE A 101 2.39 8.97 -5.98
CA ILE A 101 1.33 8.28 -5.28
C ILE A 101 0.83 7.15 -6.17
N GLN A 102 1.01 5.92 -5.72
CA GLN A 102 0.46 4.73 -6.36
C GLN A 102 -0.79 4.29 -5.62
N VAL A 103 -1.94 4.41 -6.27
CA VAL A 103 -3.22 3.97 -5.73
C VAL A 103 -3.53 2.56 -6.25
N GLN A 104 -3.64 1.64 -5.31
CA GLN A 104 -3.86 0.22 -5.55
C GLN A 104 -5.26 -0.21 -5.15
N GLY A 105 -5.66 -1.41 -5.58
CA GLY A 105 -6.93 -1.99 -5.15
C GLY A 105 -7.03 -2.19 -3.64
N PRO A 106 -8.24 -2.40 -3.14
CA PRO A 106 -8.46 -2.54 -1.72
C PRO A 106 -7.69 -3.74 -1.15
N SER A 107 -7.11 -3.58 0.03
CA SER A 107 -6.35 -4.62 0.74
C SER A 107 -7.21 -5.48 1.67
N ASP A 108 -8.47 -5.10 1.87
CA ASP A 108 -9.44 -5.84 2.68
C ASP A 108 -9.91 -7.13 1.98
N LYS A 109 -10.65 -7.98 2.71
CA LYS A 109 -11.19 -9.26 2.21
C LYS A 109 -12.32 -9.02 1.20
N VAL A 110 -11.96 -8.52 0.02
CA VAL A 110 -12.88 -8.25 -1.08
C VAL A 110 -13.03 -9.50 -1.93
N VAL A 111 -14.28 -9.86 -2.23
CA VAL A 111 -14.64 -10.89 -3.21
C VAL A 111 -15.27 -10.19 -4.39
N THR A 112 -14.72 -10.42 -5.58
CA THR A 112 -15.29 -9.93 -6.84
C THR A 112 -15.96 -11.08 -7.56
N VAL A 113 -17.23 -10.90 -7.92
CA VAL A 113 -18.03 -11.88 -8.66
C VAL A 113 -18.24 -11.35 -10.08
N PHE A 114 -17.93 -12.17 -11.07
CA PHE A 114 -18.17 -11.86 -12.48
C PHE A 114 -19.34 -12.69 -13.02
N ARG A 115 -20.34 -12.03 -13.61
CA ARG A 115 -21.52 -12.63 -14.26
C ARG A 115 -21.58 -12.18 -15.71
N GLY A 116 -20.78 -12.84 -16.55
CA GLY A 116 -20.54 -12.35 -17.91
C GLY A 116 -19.69 -11.07 -17.87
N VAL A 117 -20.24 -9.96 -18.37
CA VAL A 117 -19.58 -8.63 -18.33
C VAL A 117 -19.86 -7.86 -17.03
N GLU A 118 -20.80 -8.34 -16.23
CA GLU A 118 -21.19 -7.70 -14.98
C GLU A 118 -20.19 -8.05 -13.88
N ARG A 119 -19.66 -7.02 -13.20
CA ARG A 119 -18.75 -7.16 -12.07
C ARG A 119 -19.43 -6.66 -10.80
N GLU A 120 -19.40 -7.47 -9.74
CA GLU A 120 -19.96 -7.14 -8.43
C GLU A 120 -18.87 -7.30 -7.36
N SER A 121 -18.69 -6.31 -6.48
CA SER A 121 -17.73 -6.39 -5.37
C SER A 121 -18.40 -6.52 -4.00
N TYR A 122 -17.82 -7.36 -3.15
CA TYR A 122 -18.32 -7.67 -1.82
C TYR A 122 -17.20 -7.56 -0.79
N SER A 123 -17.50 -7.03 0.40
CA SER A 123 -16.60 -7.09 1.56
C SER A 123 -17.04 -8.25 2.47
N CYS A 124 -16.16 -9.22 2.70
CA CYS A 124 -16.51 -10.49 3.33
C CYS A 124 -15.75 -10.72 4.65
N THR A 125 -16.37 -10.29 5.75
CA THR A 125 -15.87 -10.54 7.12
C THR A 125 -17.01 -10.62 8.15
N PRO A 126 -17.46 -11.81 8.60
CA PRO A 126 -17.40 -13.15 7.99
C PRO A 126 -18.51 -13.38 6.94
N VAL A 127 -19.56 -12.55 6.93
CA VAL A 127 -20.64 -12.56 5.93
C VAL A 127 -20.32 -11.50 4.87
N CYS A 128 -20.59 -11.82 3.61
CA CYS A 128 -20.37 -10.90 2.50
C CYS A 128 -21.45 -9.82 2.44
N GLN A 129 -21.03 -8.55 2.45
CA GLN A 129 -21.89 -7.39 2.24
C GLN A 129 -21.50 -6.70 0.93
N ARG A 130 -22.49 -6.11 0.24
CA ARG A 130 -22.26 -5.38 -1.00
C ARG A 130 -21.36 -4.18 -0.72
N ARG A 131 -20.36 -3.97 -1.56
CA ARG A 131 -19.47 -2.80 -1.52
C ARG A 131 -19.46 -2.17 -2.91
N ALA A 132 -19.73 -0.87 -2.99
CA ALA A 132 -19.52 -0.13 -4.23
C ALA A 132 -18.01 0.01 -4.47
N THR A 133 -17.50 -0.54 -5.57
CA THR A 133 -16.09 -0.43 -5.95
C THR A 133 -15.99 0.06 -7.39
N LEU A 134 -14.99 0.90 -7.68
CA LEU A 134 -14.73 1.36 -9.04
C LEU A 134 -14.51 0.17 -9.98
N GLY A 135 -15.28 0.14 -11.08
CA GLY A 135 -15.29 -0.93 -12.07
C GLY A 135 -16.34 -2.02 -11.83
N ASP A 136 -17.18 -1.91 -10.80
CA ASP A 136 -18.42 -2.70 -10.71
C ASP A 136 -19.42 -2.24 -11.77
N SER A 137 -20.38 -3.10 -12.11
CA SER A 137 -21.37 -2.76 -13.13
C SER A 137 -22.30 -1.64 -12.70
N ASP A 138 -22.76 -0.84 -13.68
CA ASP A 138 -23.54 0.37 -13.43
C ASP A 138 -24.78 0.11 -12.56
N GLY A 139 -25.50 -0.99 -12.83
CA GLY A 139 -26.68 -1.37 -12.06
C GLY A 139 -26.36 -1.72 -10.61
N PHE A 140 -25.29 -2.48 -10.37
CA PHE A 140 -24.86 -2.85 -9.03
C PHE A 140 -24.37 -1.63 -8.25
N PHE A 141 -23.51 -0.82 -8.88
CA PHE A 141 -22.91 0.38 -8.30
C PHE A 141 -23.96 1.40 -7.90
N ASN A 142 -24.87 1.77 -8.82
CA ASN A 142 -25.90 2.77 -8.57
C ASN A 142 -26.89 2.34 -7.47
N THR A 143 -27.25 1.06 -7.44
CA THR A 143 -28.14 0.53 -6.39
C THR A 143 -27.47 0.60 -5.01
N THR A 144 -26.22 0.14 -4.90
CA THR A 144 -25.48 0.15 -3.63
C THR A 144 -25.21 1.58 -3.14
N MET A 145 -24.85 2.49 -4.05
CA MET A 145 -24.68 3.91 -3.72
C MET A 145 -26.00 4.59 -3.32
N GLY A 146 -27.11 4.28 -4.00
CA GLY A 146 -28.43 4.80 -3.65
C GLY A 146 -28.87 4.38 -2.25
N GLN A 147 -28.65 3.11 -1.88
CA GLN A 147 -28.90 2.61 -0.53
C GLN A 147 -28.04 3.34 0.51
N ALA A 148 -26.73 3.48 0.26
CA ALA A 148 -25.83 4.21 1.15
C ALA A 148 -26.24 5.69 1.31
N GLY A 149 -26.62 6.35 0.22
CA GLY A 149 -27.10 7.74 0.23
C GLY A 149 -28.42 7.93 0.99
N SER A 150 -29.34 6.97 0.89
CA SER A 150 -30.58 6.98 1.67
C SER A 150 -30.29 6.84 3.18
N LEU A 151 -29.33 5.98 3.54
CA LEU A 151 -28.88 5.81 4.91
C LEU A 151 -28.19 7.08 5.43
N SER A 152 -27.28 7.68 4.66
CA SER A 152 -26.59 8.91 5.07
C SER A 152 -27.55 10.09 5.24
N THR A 153 -28.58 10.19 4.38
CA THR A 153 -29.62 11.22 4.50
C THR A 153 -30.45 11.02 5.77
N SER A 154 -30.82 9.77 6.09
CA SER A 154 -31.52 9.43 7.33
C SER A 154 -30.68 9.68 8.58
N ALA A 155 -29.37 9.44 8.51
CA ALA A 155 -28.42 9.72 9.59
C ALA A 155 -28.19 11.23 9.77
N GLY A 156 -28.13 12.00 8.68
CA GLY A 156 -28.02 13.46 8.70
C GLY A 156 -29.24 14.16 9.29
N ALA A 157 -30.44 13.62 9.07
CA ALA A 157 -31.68 14.12 9.67
C ALA A 157 -31.74 13.94 11.19
N ALA A 158 -31.03 12.96 11.75
CA ALA A 158 -30.91 12.74 13.20
C ALA A 158 -29.83 13.59 13.87
N ALA A 159 -28.90 14.17 13.10
CA ALA A 159 -27.78 15.00 13.59
C ALA A 159 -28.07 16.51 13.57
N ALA A 160 -29.27 16.93 13.16
CA ALA A 160 -29.70 18.33 13.28
C ALA A 160 -29.76 18.71 14.78
N PRO A 161 -29.08 19.78 15.24
CA PRO A 161 -29.16 20.21 16.62
C PRO A 161 -30.60 20.57 16.94
N LYS A 162 -31.19 19.98 17.98
CA LYS A 162 -32.40 20.52 18.60
C LYS A 162 -31.99 21.85 19.26
N THR A 163 -32.10 22.94 18.53
CA THR A 163 -32.07 24.29 19.11
C THR A 163 -33.33 24.44 19.95
N ASN A 164 -33.16 24.47 21.27
CA ASN A 164 -34.16 24.97 22.22
C ASN A 164 -33.83 26.42 22.55
#